data_AF-Q2P9P6-F1
#
_entry.id   AF-Q2P9P6-F1
#
_cell.length_a   1.000
_cell.length_b   1.000
_cell.length_c   1.000
_cell.angle_alpha   90.00
_cell.angle_beta   90.00
_cell.angle_gamma   90.00
#
_symmetry.space_group_name_H-M   'P 1'
#
loop_
_entity.id
_entity.type
_entity.pdbx_description
1 polymer ?
#
loop_
_entity_poly.entity_id
_entity_poly.type
_entity_poly.pdbx_seq_one_letter_code
_entity_poly.pdbx_strand_id
1 'polypeptide(L)'
;AQPLDARVRTRTGWSTMGDLAVGDALASVDGQPSIVTAVFPQGEKEVFRISFSDGRSTECCAEHLWQVQYREWDVPRVVNTTRLSVMLQCKRYMNRLWVEPASGEFGHEDPVPIDPWVLGGLLGDGCLTGAGTVRFSTAAPQMLALMSEGLGQGMSLNHAGRYDWRIARQNGAHAKGVAGVQSNPLRLGLQALGLSGLPSDRKFIPRIYLEAQKTVRLGVLRGLLDTDGWVEKWGSVRFSTASHQLAKDVQELVRSLGGWCSINQKQPYFTNVAGMRMAGLPAYVCNISHPEPKTLFSLAEKVARAPAQWQRAKRLTVSSITPTRKALCQCISVSHPSKLYITDQDVVTHNT
;
A
#
# COMPACT_ATOMS: atom_id res chain seq x y z
N ALA A 1 1.35 13.20 22.84
CA ALA A 1 1.82 11.85 23.20
C ALA A 1 0.96 10.82 22.50
N GLN A 2 1.54 9.67 22.17
CA GLN A 2 0.79 8.52 21.67
C GLN A 2 0.93 7.34 22.64
N PRO A 3 -0.03 6.40 22.64
CA PRO A 3 0.09 5.14 23.37
C PRO A 3 1.39 4.41 23.05
N LEU A 4 1.95 3.67 24.01
CA LEU A 4 3.21 2.92 23.79
C LEU A 4 3.11 1.86 22.68
N ASP A 5 1.91 1.35 22.41
CA ASP A 5 1.60 0.40 21.34
C ASP A 5 1.31 1.04 19.97
N ALA A 6 1.26 2.38 19.88
CA ALA A 6 1.15 3.07 18.61
C ALA A 6 2.36 2.76 17.72
N ARG A 7 2.15 2.52 16.43
CA ARG A 7 3.25 2.19 15.52
C ARG A 7 3.86 3.46 14.95
N VAL A 8 5.19 3.48 14.84
CA VAL A 8 5.96 4.55 14.21
C VAL A 8 6.78 3.96 13.07
N ARG A 9 6.74 4.61 11.90
CA ARG A 9 7.44 4.13 10.71
C ARG A 9 8.93 4.39 10.85
N THR A 10 9.72 3.33 10.91
CA THR A 10 11.19 3.42 10.84
C THR A 10 11.64 3.40 9.39
N ARG A 11 12.94 3.59 9.13
CA ARG A 11 13.46 3.52 7.77
C ARG A 11 13.14 2.20 7.05
N THR A 12 13.13 1.07 7.75
CA THR A 12 13.01 -0.26 7.14
C THR A 12 11.75 -1.01 7.55
N GLY A 13 10.87 -0.42 8.35
CA GLY A 13 9.67 -1.10 8.83
C GLY A 13 8.85 -0.28 9.83
N TRP A 14 8.39 -0.94 10.88
CA TRP A 14 7.61 -0.35 11.96
C TRP A 14 8.24 -0.69 13.31
N SER A 15 8.27 0.29 14.22
CA SER A 15 8.54 0.08 15.65
C SER A 15 7.32 0.52 16.46
N THR A 16 7.24 0.11 17.72
CA THR A 16 6.24 0.65 18.64
C THR A 16 6.76 1.95 19.26
N MET A 17 5.85 2.85 19.65
CA MET A 17 6.21 4.10 20.31
C MET A 17 7.02 3.85 21.59
N GLY A 18 6.73 2.76 22.31
CA GLY A 18 7.45 2.38 23.54
C GLY A 18 8.86 1.83 23.31
N ASP A 19 9.11 1.22 22.16
CA ASP A 19 10.43 0.64 21.82
C ASP A 19 11.39 1.66 21.19
N LEU A 20 10.93 2.87 20.87
CA LEU A 20 11.78 3.91 20.28
C LEU A 20 12.82 4.43 21.26
N ALA A 21 14.05 4.56 20.78
CA ALA A 21 15.19 5.14 21.49
C ALA A 21 15.79 6.34 20.75
N VAL A 22 16.54 7.16 21.47
CA VAL A 22 17.32 8.25 20.87
C VAL A 22 18.33 7.68 19.89
N GLY A 23 18.38 8.24 18.68
CA GLY A 23 19.23 7.78 17.59
C GLY A 23 18.50 6.92 16.55
N ASP A 24 17.30 6.41 16.84
CA ASP A 24 16.55 5.60 15.90
C ASP A 24 16.20 6.39 14.63
N ALA A 25 16.46 5.78 13.47
CA ALA A 25 16.19 6.39 12.17
C ALA A 25 14.74 6.14 11.72
N LEU A 26 14.03 7.24 11.48
CA LEU A 26 12.62 7.22 11.09
C LEU A 26 12.45 7.34 9.58
N ALA A 27 11.30 6.87 9.09
CA ALA A 27 10.89 7.17 7.72
C ALA A 27 10.65 8.68 7.59
N SER A 28 11.17 9.25 6.50
CA SER A 28 11.00 10.66 6.23
C SER A 28 9.62 10.96 5.66
N VAL A 29 9.07 12.13 6.03
CA VAL A 29 7.84 12.64 5.43
C VAL A 29 8.04 13.19 4.01
N ASP A 30 9.26 13.62 3.65
CA ASP A 30 9.57 14.29 2.38
C ASP A 30 10.92 13.86 1.73
N GLY A 31 11.65 12.95 2.37
CA GLY A 31 12.95 12.43 1.92
C GLY A 31 14.13 12.91 2.76
N GLN A 32 13.99 13.98 3.56
CA GLN A 32 15.06 14.44 4.45
C GLN A 32 15.27 13.49 5.63
N PRO A 33 16.52 13.24 6.08
CA PRO A 33 16.80 12.39 7.23
C PRO A 33 16.06 12.85 8.50
N SER A 34 15.50 11.89 9.24
CA SER A 34 14.84 12.12 10.51
C SER A 34 15.27 11.04 11.51
N ILE A 35 15.76 11.46 12.66
CA ILE A 35 16.10 10.57 13.78
C ILE A 35 15.38 11.00 15.04
N VAL A 36 15.14 10.07 15.96
CA VAL A 36 14.65 10.38 17.30
C VAL A 36 15.76 11.09 18.08
N THR A 37 15.47 12.27 18.61
CA THR A 37 16.43 13.10 19.36
C THR A 37 16.19 13.09 20.86
N ALA A 38 14.95 12.81 21.29
CA ALA A 38 14.58 12.69 22.70
C ALA A 38 13.32 11.84 22.86
N VAL A 39 13.18 11.24 24.04
CA VAL A 39 12.02 10.41 24.43
C VAL A 39 11.50 10.91 25.77
N PHE A 40 10.19 11.13 25.87
CA PHE A 40 9.54 11.71 27.05
C PHE A 40 8.33 10.87 27.47
N PRO A 41 8.45 10.01 28.49
CA PRO A 41 7.31 9.32 29.10
C PRO A 41 6.28 10.33 29.63
N GLN A 42 4.98 10.07 29.39
CA GLN A 42 3.88 10.97 29.79
C GLN A 42 2.97 10.37 30.86
N GLY A 43 3.25 9.13 31.28
CA GLY A 43 2.38 8.37 32.17
C GLY A 43 1.07 7.96 31.50
N GLU A 44 0.08 7.62 32.32
CA GLU A 44 -1.24 7.26 31.85
C GLU A 44 -2.02 8.51 31.40
N LYS A 45 -2.60 8.45 30.20
CA LYS A 45 -3.41 9.52 29.62
C LYS A 45 -4.72 8.97 29.08
N GLU A 46 -5.74 9.82 29.02
CA GLU A 46 -6.93 9.57 28.20
C GLU A 46 -6.53 9.65 26.71
N VAL A 47 -6.91 8.63 25.94
CA VAL A 47 -6.53 8.47 24.54
C VAL A 47 -7.75 8.63 23.64
N PHE A 48 -7.55 9.34 22.54
CA PHE A 48 -8.54 9.59 21.52
C PHE A 48 -8.13 8.90 20.23
N ARG A 49 -9.10 8.31 19.53
CA ARG A 49 -8.92 7.80 18.18
C ARG A 49 -9.27 8.89 17.18
N ILE A 50 -8.33 9.19 16.29
CA ILE A 50 -8.47 10.13 15.20
C ILE A 50 -8.72 9.30 13.95
N SER A 51 -9.86 9.51 13.31
CA SER A 51 -10.24 8.82 12.08
C SER A 51 -10.15 9.76 10.89
N PHE A 52 -9.82 9.22 9.72
CA PHE A 52 -9.66 9.97 8.48
C PHE A 52 -10.62 9.49 7.37
N SER A 53 -10.76 10.31 6.33
CA SER A 53 -11.71 10.10 5.23
C SER A 53 -11.50 8.84 4.40
N ASP A 54 -10.29 8.25 4.39
CA ASP A 54 -9.98 6.98 3.70
C ASP A 54 -10.06 5.74 4.62
N GLY A 55 -10.48 5.94 5.87
CA GLY A 55 -10.53 4.91 6.90
C GLY A 55 -9.23 4.68 7.66
N ARG A 56 -8.18 5.49 7.45
CA ARG A 56 -7.03 5.51 8.37
C ARG A 56 -7.46 5.93 9.77
N SER A 57 -6.72 5.47 10.77
CA SER A 57 -6.84 5.99 12.12
C SER A 57 -5.56 5.80 12.92
N THR A 58 -5.32 6.69 13.87
CA THR A 58 -4.29 6.57 14.92
C THR A 58 -4.85 7.03 16.25
N GLU A 59 -4.11 6.77 17.32
CA GLU A 59 -4.47 7.10 18.69
C GLU A 59 -3.46 8.07 19.31
N CYS A 60 -3.95 9.06 20.06
CA CYS A 60 -3.11 9.99 20.79
C CYS A 60 -3.84 10.66 21.97
N CYS A 61 -3.09 11.30 22.85
CA CYS A 61 -3.65 12.09 23.96
C CYS A 61 -4.20 13.45 23.49
N ALA A 62 -4.95 14.13 24.36
CA ALA A 62 -5.56 15.43 24.13
C ALA A 62 -4.57 16.53 23.69
N GLU A 63 -3.34 16.48 24.21
CA GLU A 63 -2.29 17.48 24.00
C GLU A 63 -1.42 17.19 22.76
N HIS A 64 -1.59 16.03 22.11
CA HIS A 64 -0.79 15.68 20.93
C HIS A 64 -1.05 16.67 19.79
N LEU A 65 0.04 17.08 19.13
CA LEU A 65 0.06 18.11 18.10
C LEU A 65 -0.20 17.52 16.71
N TRP A 66 -0.87 18.32 15.89
CA TRP A 66 -1.24 18.00 14.53
C TRP A 66 -0.98 19.19 13.63
N GLN A 67 -0.20 18.99 12.58
CA GLN A 67 -0.14 19.96 11.47
C GLN A 67 -1.31 19.69 10.53
N VAL A 68 -2.27 20.60 10.52
CA VAL A 68 -3.48 20.50 9.68
C VAL A 68 -3.56 21.62 8.67
N GLN A 69 -4.20 21.31 7.57
CA GLN A 69 -4.42 22.19 6.43
C GLN A 69 -5.90 22.59 6.34
N TYR A 70 -6.15 23.79 5.83
CA TYR A 70 -7.48 24.27 5.48
C TYR A 70 -7.40 25.10 4.21
N ARG A 71 -8.40 25.00 3.33
CA ARG A 71 -8.34 25.63 1.99
C ARG A 71 -8.23 27.15 2.02
N GLU A 72 -8.73 27.80 3.08
CA GLU A 72 -8.69 29.26 3.23
C GLU A 72 -7.51 29.73 4.09
N TRP A 73 -6.53 28.87 4.40
CA TRP A 73 -5.29 29.29 5.06
C TRP A 73 -4.15 29.32 4.05
N ASP A 74 -3.31 30.34 4.15
CA ASP A 74 -2.11 30.47 3.32
C ASP A 74 -1.02 29.47 3.75
N VAL A 75 -1.00 29.11 5.03
CA VAL A 75 -0.03 28.19 5.63
C VAL A 75 -0.71 27.16 6.54
N PRO A 76 -0.11 25.96 6.70
CA PRO A 76 -0.60 24.95 7.63
C PRO A 76 -0.55 25.46 9.07
N ARG A 77 -1.40 24.91 9.94
CA ARG A 77 -1.41 25.26 11.37
C ARG A 77 -1.16 24.05 12.23
N VAL A 78 -0.37 24.23 13.29
CA VAL A 78 -0.17 23.23 14.33
C VAL A 78 -1.18 23.47 15.45
N VAL A 79 -1.98 22.44 15.77
CA VAL A 79 -3.00 22.47 16.83
C VAL A 79 -2.94 21.18 17.63
N ASN A 80 -3.32 21.22 18.90
CA ASN A 80 -3.47 19.98 19.68
C ASN A 80 -4.81 19.27 19.39
N THR A 81 -4.92 18.02 19.83
CA THR A 81 -6.09 17.15 19.60
C THR A 81 -7.37 17.75 20.19
N THR A 82 -7.32 18.35 21.38
CA THR A 82 -8.48 19.05 21.97
C THR A 82 -8.96 20.19 21.09
N ARG A 83 -8.05 21.04 20.62
CA ARG A 83 -8.39 22.16 19.75
C ARG A 83 -8.92 21.68 18.41
N LEU A 84 -8.30 20.66 17.83
CA LEU A 84 -8.76 20.04 16.59
C LEU A 84 -10.19 19.51 16.74
N SER A 85 -10.51 18.84 17.86
CA SER A 85 -11.86 18.36 18.16
C SER A 85 -12.89 19.48 18.20
N VAL A 86 -12.57 20.62 18.85
CA VAL A 86 -13.44 21.81 18.87
C VAL A 86 -13.63 22.38 17.46
N MET A 87 -12.56 22.43 16.66
CA MET A 87 -12.63 22.94 15.29
C MET A 87 -13.55 22.09 14.42
N LEU A 88 -13.54 20.77 14.55
CA LEU A 88 -14.40 19.86 13.78
C LEU A 88 -15.90 20.08 14.05
N GLN A 89 -16.28 20.63 15.21
CA GLN A 89 -17.66 20.98 15.53
C GLN A 89 -18.13 22.29 14.86
N CYS A 90 -17.21 23.12 14.39
CA CYS A 90 -17.54 24.34 13.66
C CYS A 90 -17.93 24.03 12.22
N LYS A 91 -19.11 24.49 11.77
CA LYS A 91 -19.60 24.33 10.38
C LYS A 91 -18.56 24.73 9.32
N ARG A 92 -17.72 25.72 9.63
CA ARG A 92 -16.63 26.19 8.75
C ARG A 92 -15.60 25.10 8.43
N TYR A 93 -15.21 24.30 9.43
CA TYR A 93 -14.10 23.35 9.34
C TYR A 93 -14.54 21.89 9.19
N MET A 94 -15.80 21.59 9.50
CA MET A 94 -16.38 20.25 9.40
C MET A 94 -16.11 19.63 8.02
N ASN A 95 -15.46 18.46 8.00
CA ASN A 95 -15.03 17.73 6.80
C ASN A 95 -14.08 18.51 5.85
N ARG A 96 -13.34 19.50 6.37
CA ARG A 96 -12.49 20.38 5.55
C ARG A 96 -11.06 20.55 6.07
N LEU A 97 -10.73 20.01 7.24
CA LEU A 97 -9.37 19.96 7.77
C LEU A 97 -8.69 18.65 7.37
N TRP A 98 -7.49 18.71 6.80
CA TRP A 98 -6.76 17.50 6.38
C TRP A 98 -5.29 17.54 6.80
N VAL A 99 -4.67 16.37 6.76
CA VAL A 99 -3.23 16.19 6.94
C VAL A 99 -2.63 15.81 5.58
N GLU A 100 -1.44 16.31 5.27
CA GLU A 100 -0.73 15.89 4.05
C GLU A 100 -0.15 14.48 4.21
N PRO A 101 -0.38 13.56 3.25
CA PRO A 101 0.32 12.28 3.23
C PRO A 101 1.84 12.47 3.10
N ALA A 102 2.61 11.48 3.56
CA ALA A 102 4.06 11.46 3.33
C ALA A 102 4.38 11.27 1.84
N SER A 103 5.42 11.94 1.36
CA SER A 103 5.99 11.81 0.01
C SER A 103 7.43 11.26 0.01
N GLY A 104 8.02 11.07 1.20
CA GLY A 104 9.42 10.72 1.38
C GLY A 104 9.82 9.32 0.91
N GLU A 105 11.14 9.14 0.83
CA GLU A 105 11.79 7.89 0.43
C GLU A 105 12.19 7.08 1.67
N PHE A 106 11.70 5.85 1.77
CA PHE A 106 12.02 4.91 2.84
C PHE A 106 11.75 3.47 2.40
N GLY A 107 12.22 2.53 3.21
CA GLY A 107 12.18 1.09 3.00
C GLY A 107 13.58 0.49 2.91
N HIS A 108 13.69 -0.82 3.05
CA HIS A 108 14.96 -1.52 2.87
C HIS A 108 15.34 -1.61 1.39
N GLU A 109 16.64 -1.74 1.13
CA GLU A 109 17.22 -1.95 -0.21
C GLU A 109 17.57 -3.41 -0.47
N ASP A 110 17.25 -4.31 0.47
CA ASP A 110 17.54 -5.75 0.33
C ASP A 110 16.95 -6.33 -0.97
N PRO A 111 17.68 -7.22 -1.66
CA PRO A 111 17.20 -7.86 -2.87
C PRO A 111 15.88 -8.61 -2.65
N VAL A 112 14.95 -8.46 -3.59
CA VAL A 112 13.68 -9.20 -3.60
C VAL A 112 13.75 -10.39 -4.56
N PRO A 113 13.10 -11.54 -4.23
CA PRO A 113 13.27 -12.79 -4.98
C PRO A 113 12.56 -12.82 -6.34
N ILE A 114 11.60 -11.93 -6.57
CA ILE A 114 10.86 -11.78 -7.82
C ILE A 114 10.82 -10.29 -8.16
N ASP A 115 11.01 -9.95 -9.44
CA ASP A 115 10.85 -8.59 -9.92
C ASP A 115 9.51 -7.97 -9.44
N PRO A 116 9.50 -6.71 -8.97
CA PRO A 116 8.31 -6.13 -8.37
C PRO A 116 7.10 -6.07 -9.31
N TRP A 117 7.30 -5.71 -10.59
CA TRP A 117 6.20 -5.66 -11.55
C TRP A 117 5.70 -7.07 -11.87
N VAL A 118 6.61 -8.04 -12.03
CA VAL A 118 6.27 -9.46 -12.24
C VAL A 118 5.44 -10.00 -11.08
N LEU A 119 5.83 -9.73 -9.83
CA LEU A 119 5.06 -10.13 -8.66
C LEU A 119 3.64 -9.54 -8.71
N GLY A 120 3.52 -8.23 -8.96
CA GLY A 120 2.22 -7.56 -9.05
C GLY A 120 1.35 -8.16 -10.15
N GLY A 121 1.91 -8.41 -11.33
CA GLY A 121 1.21 -9.03 -12.46
C GLY A 121 0.75 -10.46 -12.16
N LEU A 122 1.55 -11.25 -11.43
CA LEU A 122 1.17 -12.60 -11.02
C LEU A 122 0.11 -12.63 -9.91
N LEU A 123 0.15 -11.64 -9.00
CA LEU A 123 -0.89 -11.50 -7.99
C LEU A 123 -2.25 -11.17 -8.60
N GLY A 124 -2.27 -10.42 -9.70
CA GLY A 124 -3.46 -10.20 -10.50
C GLY A 124 -3.84 -11.40 -11.36
N ASP A 125 -3.30 -11.43 -12.58
CA ASP A 125 -3.64 -12.39 -13.65
C ASP A 125 -2.81 -13.68 -13.65
N GLY A 126 -2.04 -13.94 -12.58
CA GLY A 126 -1.29 -15.17 -12.43
C GLY A 126 -2.14 -16.34 -11.93
N CYS A 127 -1.95 -17.51 -12.54
CA CYS A 127 -2.40 -18.78 -12.00
C CYS A 127 -1.29 -19.39 -11.15
N LEU A 128 -1.44 -19.23 -9.82
CA LEU A 128 -0.48 -19.71 -8.82
C LEU A 128 -0.87 -21.08 -8.24
N THR A 129 -2.05 -21.59 -8.59
CA THR A 129 -2.57 -22.88 -8.12
C THR A 129 -2.03 -24.05 -8.94
N GLY A 130 -1.92 -25.20 -8.29
CA GLY A 130 -1.51 -26.45 -8.93
C GLY A 130 0.00 -26.75 -8.86
N ALA A 131 0.36 -28.00 -9.15
CA ALA A 131 1.73 -28.49 -9.12
C ALA A 131 2.53 -28.17 -10.41
N GLY A 132 1.88 -27.58 -11.42
CA GLY A 132 2.45 -27.33 -12.75
C GLY A 132 3.23 -26.02 -12.87
N THR A 133 3.51 -25.64 -14.11
CA THR A 133 4.17 -24.38 -14.47
C THR A 133 3.24 -23.20 -14.20
N VAL A 134 3.78 -22.14 -13.57
CA VAL A 134 3.07 -20.87 -13.34
C VAL A 134 2.57 -20.33 -14.68
N ARG A 135 1.32 -19.84 -14.69
CA ARG A 135 0.75 -19.21 -15.87
C ARG A 135 0.42 -17.76 -15.61
N PHE A 136 0.41 -16.98 -16.69
CA PHE A 136 -0.01 -15.60 -16.72
C PHE A 136 -0.97 -15.43 -17.89
N SER A 137 -2.15 -14.88 -17.63
CA SER A 137 -3.20 -14.74 -18.63
C SER A 137 -3.30 -13.29 -19.08
N THR A 138 -3.01 -13.00 -20.35
CA THR A 138 -3.16 -11.64 -20.89
C THR A 138 -3.35 -11.65 -22.41
N ALA A 139 -4.15 -10.69 -22.88
CA ALA A 139 -4.28 -10.37 -24.30
C ALA A 139 -3.38 -9.19 -24.73
N ALA A 140 -2.75 -8.48 -23.78
CA ALA A 140 -2.02 -7.24 -24.04
C ALA A 140 -0.54 -7.52 -24.33
N PRO A 141 -0.02 -7.18 -25.54
CA PRO A 141 1.38 -7.41 -25.88
C PRO A 141 2.36 -6.65 -24.96
N GLN A 142 1.99 -5.45 -24.48
CA GLN A 142 2.83 -4.68 -23.55
C GLN A 142 3.02 -5.40 -22.20
N MET A 143 2.00 -6.08 -21.69
CA MET A 143 2.12 -6.87 -20.45
C MET A 143 3.05 -8.08 -20.64
N LEU A 144 3.04 -8.70 -21.82
CA LEU A 144 3.98 -9.78 -22.15
C LEU A 144 5.42 -9.28 -22.23
N ALA A 145 5.64 -8.09 -22.80
CA ALA A 145 6.95 -7.46 -22.85
C ALA A 145 7.47 -7.16 -21.44
N LEU A 146 6.67 -6.51 -20.59
CA LEU A 146 7.01 -6.22 -19.19
C LEU A 146 7.28 -7.50 -18.38
N MET A 147 6.46 -8.53 -18.56
CA MET A 147 6.67 -9.84 -17.93
C MET A 147 7.97 -10.48 -18.40
N SER A 148 8.26 -10.46 -19.71
CA SER A 148 9.49 -11.03 -20.25
C SER A 148 10.73 -10.29 -19.77
N GLU A 149 10.66 -8.96 -19.66
CA GLU A 149 11.75 -8.12 -19.16
C GLU A 149 12.04 -8.42 -17.68
N GLY A 150 11.01 -8.40 -16.82
CA GLY A 150 11.18 -8.63 -15.38
C GLY A 150 11.53 -10.08 -15.01
N LEU A 151 11.19 -11.07 -15.85
CA LEU A 151 11.63 -12.45 -15.67
C LEU A 151 13.14 -12.63 -15.91
N GLY A 152 13.75 -11.74 -16.70
CA GLY A 152 15.17 -11.76 -17.01
C GLY A 152 15.62 -12.97 -17.85
N GLN A 153 16.94 -13.18 -17.87
CA GLN A 153 17.56 -14.22 -18.68
C GLN A 153 17.25 -15.64 -18.16
N GLY A 154 17.06 -16.58 -19.07
CA GLY A 154 16.84 -18.00 -18.75
C GLY A 154 15.37 -18.41 -18.52
N MET A 155 14.44 -17.45 -18.53
CA MET A 155 12.99 -17.70 -18.48
C MET A 155 12.32 -17.31 -19.81
N SER A 156 11.21 -17.96 -20.15
CA SER A 156 10.41 -17.66 -21.34
C SER A 156 8.91 -17.74 -21.07
N LEU A 157 8.17 -16.99 -21.87
CA LEU A 157 6.72 -17.06 -21.97
C LEU A 157 6.35 -17.94 -23.15
N ASN A 158 5.76 -19.11 -22.88
CA ASN A 158 5.33 -20.05 -23.90
C ASN A 158 3.81 -20.00 -24.02
N HIS A 159 3.28 -19.66 -25.19
CA HIS A 159 1.82 -19.59 -25.42
C HIS A 159 1.17 -20.95 -25.12
N ALA A 160 0.10 -20.94 -24.35
CA ALA A 160 -0.60 -22.13 -23.86
C ALA A 160 -2.08 -22.18 -24.28
N GLY A 161 -2.46 -21.34 -25.24
CA GLY A 161 -3.82 -21.25 -25.80
C GLY A 161 -4.60 -20.06 -25.27
N ARG A 162 -5.51 -19.52 -26.11
CA ARG A 162 -6.26 -18.27 -25.85
C ARG A 162 -5.32 -17.16 -25.38
N TYR A 163 -5.45 -16.73 -24.12
CA TYR A 163 -4.69 -15.66 -23.49
C TYR A 163 -3.66 -16.19 -22.48
N ASP A 164 -3.53 -17.52 -22.32
CA ASP A 164 -2.66 -18.11 -21.30
C ASP A 164 -1.22 -18.27 -21.80
N TRP A 165 -0.28 -17.91 -20.95
CA TRP A 165 1.16 -18.08 -21.17
C TRP A 165 1.78 -18.84 -20.01
N ARG A 166 2.55 -19.88 -20.32
CA ARG A 166 3.33 -20.65 -19.33
C ARG A 166 4.69 -19.99 -19.14
N ILE A 167 5.05 -19.73 -17.89
CA ILE A 167 6.35 -19.17 -17.53
C ILE A 167 7.32 -20.31 -17.22
N ALA A 168 8.20 -20.64 -18.16
CA ALA A 168 9.09 -21.79 -18.07
C ALA A 168 10.56 -21.38 -18.18
N ARG A 169 11.46 -22.28 -17.77
CA ARG A 169 12.88 -22.14 -18.12
C ARG A 169 13.06 -22.32 -19.63
N GLN A 170 13.90 -21.50 -20.26
CA GLN A 170 14.23 -21.63 -21.68
C GLN A 170 14.85 -22.99 -22.02
N ASN A 171 15.71 -23.51 -21.14
CA ASN A 171 16.38 -24.81 -21.31
C ASN A 171 15.50 -26.02 -20.92
N GLY A 172 14.21 -25.81 -20.68
CA GLY A 172 13.29 -26.84 -20.20
C GLY A 172 13.54 -27.28 -18.75
N ALA A 173 12.76 -28.27 -18.32
CA ALA A 173 12.85 -28.86 -16.98
C ALA A 173 14.06 -29.80 -16.82
N HIS A 174 14.65 -30.26 -17.92
CA HIS A 174 15.80 -31.15 -17.94
C HIS A 174 16.94 -30.50 -18.71
N ALA A 175 18.08 -30.34 -18.05
CA ALA A 175 19.31 -29.88 -18.70
C ALA A 175 20.16 -31.10 -19.08
N LYS A 176 20.73 -31.10 -20.30
CA LYS A 176 21.61 -32.18 -20.76
C LYS A 176 22.80 -32.31 -19.79
N GLY A 177 22.99 -33.51 -19.23
CA GLY A 177 24.07 -33.78 -18.27
C GLY A 177 23.74 -33.50 -16.80
N VAL A 178 22.51 -33.09 -16.46
CA VAL A 178 22.08 -32.89 -15.07
C VAL A 178 20.94 -33.86 -14.72
N ALA A 179 21.13 -34.67 -13.68
CA ALA A 179 20.10 -35.59 -13.19
C ALA A 179 18.99 -34.80 -12.45
N GLY A 180 17.73 -35.16 -12.71
CA GLY A 180 16.56 -34.58 -12.04
C GLY A 180 15.88 -33.42 -12.79
N VAL A 181 14.81 -32.90 -12.19
CA VAL A 181 14.04 -31.75 -12.70
C VAL A 181 14.65 -30.47 -12.14
N GLN A 182 15.05 -29.57 -13.03
CA GLN A 182 15.51 -28.23 -12.69
C GLN A 182 14.34 -27.38 -12.19
N SER A 183 14.45 -26.88 -10.96
CA SER A 183 13.41 -26.06 -10.33
C SER A 183 13.25 -24.71 -11.06
N ASN A 184 12.02 -24.32 -11.35
CA ASN A 184 11.71 -23.00 -11.90
C ASN A 184 12.03 -21.92 -10.84
N PRO A 185 12.98 -20.98 -11.07
CA PRO A 185 13.37 -19.96 -10.08
C PRO A 185 12.17 -19.13 -9.62
N LEU A 186 11.25 -18.80 -10.52
CA LEU A 186 10.00 -18.11 -10.17
C LEU A 186 9.16 -18.92 -9.20
N ARG A 187 9.05 -20.24 -9.41
CA ARG A 187 8.31 -21.13 -8.51
C ARG A 187 8.96 -21.19 -7.12
N LEU A 188 10.29 -21.27 -7.06
CA LEU A 188 11.02 -21.22 -5.80
C LEU A 188 10.82 -19.88 -5.07
N GLY A 189 10.89 -18.77 -5.80
CA GLY A 189 10.58 -17.45 -5.26
C GLY A 189 9.15 -17.37 -4.71
N LEU A 190 8.16 -17.82 -5.46
CA LEU A 190 6.76 -17.85 -5.02
C LEU A 190 6.56 -18.77 -3.80
N GLN A 191 7.29 -19.88 -3.72
CA GLN A 191 7.25 -20.78 -2.57
C GLN A 191 7.87 -20.13 -1.33
N ALA A 192 9.04 -19.49 -1.48
CA ALA A 192 9.70 -18.77 -0.39
C ALA A 192 8.84 -17.61 0.13
N LEU A 193 8.07 -16.97 -0.75
CA LEU A 193 7.12 -15.91 -0.40
C LEU A 193 5.78 -16.43 0.13
N GLY A 194 5.56 -17.74 0.18
CA GLY A 194 4.29 -18.34 0.64
C GLY A 194 3.10 -18.15 -0.32
N LEU A 195 3.35 -17.81 -1.58
CA LEU A 195 2.33 -17.54 -2.60
C LEU A 195 2.01 -18.76 -3.48
N SER A 196 2.92 -19.75 -3.54
CA SER A 196 2.71 -20.93 -4.37
C SER A 196 1.53 -21.76 -3.87
N GLY A 197 0.63 -22.12 -4.79
CA GLY A 197 -0.56 -22.90 -4.50
C GLY A 197 -1.77 -22.09 -4.04
N LEU A 198 -1.64 -20.76 -3.85
CA LEU A 198 -2.74 -19.96 -3.34
C LEU A 198 -3.81 -19.67 -4.41
N PRO A 199 -5.10 -19.85 -4.08
CA PRO A 199 -6.21 -19.36 -4.91
C PRO A 199 -6.33 -17.83 -4.83
N SER A 200 -7.10 -17.24 -5.75
CA SER A 200 -7.23 -15.79 -5.91
C SER A 200 -7.77 -15.05 -4.67
N ASP A 201 -8.60 -15.70 -3.86
CA ASP A 201 -9.17 -15.17 -2.61
C ASP A 201 -8.21 -15.22 -1.42
N ARG A 202 -7.03 -15.83 -1.58
CA ARG A 202 -6.02 -15.97 -0.52
C ARG A 202 -4.69 -15.31 -0.84
N LYS A 203 -4.50 -14.79 -2.05
CA LYS A 203 -3.29 -14.03 -2.43
C LYS A 203 -3.08 -12.85 -1.48
N PHE A 204 -1.83 -12.46 -1.26
CA PHE A 204 -1.43 -11.32 -0.43
C PHE A 204 -0.11 -10.74 -0.98
N ILE A 205 0.30 -9.55 -0.52
CA ILE A 205 1.62 -8.99 -0.87
C ILE A 205 2.59 -9.31 0.28
N PRO A 206 3.70 -10.01 0.03
CA PRO A 206 4.66 -10.35 1.09
C PRO A 206 5.31 -9.12 1.72
N ARG A 207 5.64 -9.23 3.01
CA ARG A 207 6.11 -8.10 3.83
C ARG A 207 7.38 -7.44 3.29
N ILE A 208 8.32 -8.25 2.79
CA ILE A 208 9.56 -7.80 2.11
C ILE A 208 9.29 -6.88 0.92
N TYR A 209 8.10 -6.87 0.32
CA TYR A 209 7.74 -5.91 -0.73
C TYR A 209 7.06 -4.66 -0.17
N LEU A 210 6.24 -4.81 0.86
CA LEU A 210 5.52 -3.69 1.52
C LEU A 210 6.45 -2.82 2.40
N GLU A 211 7.62 -3.33 2.75
CA GLU A 211 8.67 -2.63 3.53
C GLU A 211 9.91 -2.28 2.70
N ALA A 212 9.95 -2.66 1.44
CA ALA A 212 11.03 -2.28 0.53
C ALA A 212 10.98 -0.79 0.18
N GLN A 213 12.08 -0.31 -0.40
CA GLN A 213 12.19 1.02 -0.98
C GLN A 213 11.02 1.35 -1.93
N LYS A 214 10.73 2.66 -2.07
CA LYS A 214 9.58 3.18 -2.82
C LYS A 214 9.48 2.63 -4.25
N THR A 215 10.61 2.44 -4.94
CA THR A 215 10.67 1.91 -6.30
C THR A 215 10.13 0.48 -6.39
N VAL A 216 10.48 -0.39 -5.44
CA VAL A 216 9.96 -1.76 -5.34
C VAL A 216 8.46 -1.73 -5.05
N ARG A 217 8.03 -0.95 -4.05
CA ARG A 217 6.62 -0.76 -3.70
C ARG A 217 5.79 -0.29 -4.90
N LEU A 218 6.28 0.72 -5.62
CA LEU A 218 5.64 1.25 -6.81
C LEU A 218 5.59 0.21 -7.95
N GLY A 219 6.64 -0.59 -8.13
CA GLY A 219 6.67 -1.67 -9.11
C GLY A 219 5.60 -2.72 -8.87
N VAL A 220 5.42 -3.17 -7.62
CA VAL A 220 4.32 -4.09 -7.25
C VAL A 220 2.96 -3.48 -7.53
N LEU A 221 2.77 -2.20 -7.14
CA LEU A 221 1.50 -1.52 -7.39
C LEU A 221 1.19 -1.38 -8.88
N ARG A 222 2.21 -1.09 -9.71
CA ARG A 222 2.09 -1.03 -11.18
C ARG A 222 1.64 -2.37 -11.74
N GLY A 223 2.28 -3.47 -11.36
CA GLY A 223 1.91 -4.80 -11.83
C GLY A 223 0.44 -5.15 -11.52
N LEU A 224 -0.01 -4.87 -10.28
CA LEU A 224 -1.40 -5.07 -9.85
C LEU A 224 -2.39 -4.17 -10.60
N LEU A 225 -2.03 -2.92 -10.85
CA LEU A 225 -2.91 -1.97 -11.53
C LEU A 225 -2.93 -2.18 -13.05
N ASP A 226 -1.87 -2.71 -13.63
CA ASP A 226 -1.79 -3.06 -15.04
C ASP A 226 -2.58 -4.33 -15.37
N THR A 227 -2.80 -5.24 -14.42
CA THR A 227 -3.74 -6.37 -14.55
C THR A 227 -5.18 -5.95 -14.22
N ASP A 228 -5.52 -5.91 -12.94
CA ASP A 228 -6.89 -5.81 -12.41
C ASP A 228 -7.28 -4.37 -12.06
N GLY A 229 -6.38 -3.41 -12.30
CA GLY A 229 -6.65 -2.00 -12.14
C GLY A 229 -7.34 -1.39 -13.35
N TRP A 230 -8.15 -0.37 -13.12
CA TRP A 230 -8.72 0.45 -14.20
C TRP A 230 -8.82 1.92 -13.80
N VAL A 231 -8.86 2.78 -14.82
CA VAL A 231 -9.12 4.21 -14.68
C VAL A 231 -10.55 4.48 -15.14
N GLU A 232 -11.36 5.03 -14.23
CA GLU A 232 -12.74 5.46 -14.52
C GLU A 232 -12.75 6.65 -15.48
N LYS A 233 -13.88 6.89 -16.16
CA LYS A 233 -14.04 8.03 -17.09
C LYS A 233 -13.77 9.40 -16.44
N TRP A 234 -14.03 9.53 -15.15
CA TRP A 234 -13.77 10.74 -14.36
C TRP A 234 -12.39 10.72 -13.67
N GLY A 235 -11.50 9.81 -14.09
CA GLY A 235 -10.09 9.75 -13.69
C GLY A 235 -9.77 8.99 -12.41
N SER A 236 -10.77 8.48 -11.67
CA SER A 236 -10.50 7.68 -10.45
C SER A 236 -9.84 6.36 -10.79
N VAL A 237 -8.79 6.00 -10.05
CA VAL A 237 -8.13 4.71 -10.16
C VAL A 237 -8.83 3.71 -9.25
N ARG A 238 -9.06 2.51 -9.75
CA ARG A 238 -9.65 1.40 -8.99
C ARG A 238 -8.86 0.13 -9.20
N PHE A 239 -8.91 -0.74 -8.19
CA PHE A 239 -8.41 -2.10 -8.21
C PHE A 239 -9.43 -2.99 -7.53
N SER A 240 -9.65 -4.20 -8.04
CA SER A 240 -10.61 -5.16 -7.48
C SER A 240 -9.95 -6.51 -7.28
N THR A 241 -10.22 -7.15 -6.14
CA THR A 241 -9.73 -8.50 -5.85
C THR A 241 -10.75 -9.28 -5.03
N ALA A 242 -10.69 -10.61 -5.10
CA ALA A 242 -11.44 -11.50 -4.22
C ALA A 242 -10.78 -11.71 -2.85
N SER A 243 -9.48 -11.38 -2.72
CA SER A 243 -8.74 -11.52 -1.46
C SER A 243 -8.87 -10.26 -0.61
N HIS A 244 -9.48 -10.39 0.57
CA HIS A 244 -9.54 -9.30 1.53
C HIS A 244 -8.14 -8.85 1.98
N GLN A 245 -7.21 -9.81 2.16
CA GLN A 245 -5.84 -9.50 2.55
C GLN A 245 -5.12 -8.71 1.45
N LEU A 246 -5.22 -9.14 0.19
CA LEU A 246 -4.61 -8.40 -0.93
C LEU A 246 -5.19 -6.99 -1.05
N ALA A 247 -6.49 -6.81 -0.84
CA ALA A 247 -7.09 -5.47 -0.83
C ALA A 247 -6.51 -4.58 0.28
N LYS A 248 -6.29 -5.14 1.48
CA LYS A 248 -5.65 -4.45 2.61
C LYS A 248 -4.18 -4.13 2.32
N ASP A 249 -3.46 -5.05 1.71
CA ASP A 249 -2.06 -4.86 1.33
C ASP A 249 -1.92 -3.78 0.25
N VAL A 250 -2.81 -3.77 -0.75
CA VAL A 250 -2.88 -2.69 -1.76
C VAL A 250 -3.21 -1.35 -1.10
N GLN A 251 -4.13 -1.33 -0.14
CA GLN A 251 -4.43 -0.14 0.63
C GLN A 251 -3.18 0.36 1.39
N GLU A 252 -2.45 -0.51 2.10
CA GLU A 252 -1.20 -0.14 2.76
C GLU A 252 -0.16 0.37 1.76
N LEU A 253 0.02 -0.33 0.64
CA LEU A 253 0.97 0.04 -0.40
C LEU A 253 0.70 1.44 -0.94
N VAL A 254 -0.55 1.72 -1.33
CA VAL A 254 -0.97 3.04 -1.82
C VAL A 254 -0.75 4.12 -0.75
N ARG A 255 -1.07 3.83 0.51
CA ARG A 255 -0.91 4.80 1.62
C ARG A 255 0.55 5.13 1.88
N SER A 256 1.41 4.12 1.87
CA SER A 256 2.86 4.24 2.05
C SER A 256 3.55 4.98 0.89
N LEU A 257 2.92 5.04 -0.28
CA LEU A 257 3.36 5.79 -1.46
C LEU A 257 2.81 7.23 -1.49
N GLY A 258 2.10 7.68 -0.44
CA GLY A 258 1.52 9.02 -0.37
C GLY A 258 0.12 9.15 -1.00
N GLY A 259 -0.51 8.03 -1.33
CA GLY A 259 -1.86 7.98 -1.90
C GLY A 259 -2.98 7.84 -0.86
N TRP A 260 -4.18 8.22 -1.25
CA TRP A 260 -5.44 7.97 -0.55
C TRP A 260 -6.05 6.67 -1.04
N CYS A 261 -6.45 5.77 -0.13
CA CYS A 261 -7.09 4.51 -0.52
C CYS A 261 -8.19 4.07 0.45
N SER A 262 -9.39 3.85 -0.07
CA SER A 262 -10.50 3.21 0.66
C SER A 262 -10.91 1.89 0.02
N ILE A 263 -11.41 0.96 0.83
CA ILE A 263 -11.89 -0.34 0.36
C ILE A 263 -13.41 -0.39 0.51
N ASN A 264 -14.11 -0.79 -0.55
CA ASN A 264 -15.54 -1.12 -0.52
C ASN A 264 -15.72 -2.61 -0.83
N GLN A 265 -16.61 -3.29 -0.11
CA GLN A 265 -16.98 -4.67 -0.41
C GLN A 265 -18.24 -4.72 -1.26
N LYS A 266 -18.28 -5.63 -2.24
CA LYS A 266 -19.45 -5.93 -3.06
C LYS A 266 -19.64 -7.45 -3.13
N GLN A 267 -20.89 -7.90 -3.21
CA GLN A 267 -21.22 -9.30 -3.46
C GLN A 267 -21.59 -9.47 -4.95
N PRO A 268 -20.71 -10.03 -5.79
CA PRO A 268 -21.05 -10.33 -7.18
C PRO A 268 -21.92 -11.58 -7.27
N TYR A 269 -22.60 -11.71 -8.40
CA TYR A 269 -23.40 -12.88 -8.77
C TYR A 269 -23.05 -13.29 -10.19
N PHE A 270 -23.07 -14.59 -10.47
CA PHE A 270 -22.89 -15.15 -11.80
C PHE A 270 -23.94 -16.22 -12.07
N THR A 271 -24.20 -16.50 -13.35
CA THR A 271 -25.08 -17.59 -13.76
C THR A 271 -24.22 -18.82 -14.04
N ASN A 272 -24.49 -19.92 -13.35
CA ASN A 272 -23.76 -21.16 -13.57
C ASN A 272 -24.24 -21.87 -14.86
N VAL A 273 -23.58 -22.98 -15.21
CA VAL A 273 -23.93 -23.78 -16.41
C VAL A 273 -25.35 -24.32 -16.41
N ALA A 274 -25.98 -24.44 -15.24
CA ALA A 274 -27.37 -24.89 -15.08
C ALA A 274 -28.38 -23.72 -15.12
N GLY A 275 -27.95 -22.51 -15.48
CA GLY A 275 -28.82 -21.32 -15.54
C GLY A 275 -29.17 -20.72 -14.18
N MET A 276 -28.60 -21.22 -13.08
CA MET A 276 -28.89 -20.73 -11.73
C MET A 276 -27.99 -19.55 -11.36
N ARG A 277 -28.57 -18.50 -10.79
CA ARG A 277 -27.84 -17.35 -10.26
C ARG A 277 -27.19 -17.73 -8.93
N MET A 278 -25.85 -17.75 -8.91
CA MET A 278 -25.04 -18.06 -7.74
C MET A 278 -24.30 -16.82 -7.25
N ALA A 279 -24.10 -16.72 -5.94
CA ALA A 279 -23.19 -15.73 -5.36
C ALA A 279 -21.75 -16.09 -5.72
N GLY A 280 -20.99 -15.13 -6.25
CA GLY A 280 -19.55 -15.26 -6.44
C GLY A 280 -18.78 -15.03 -5.14
N LEU A 281 -17.45 -15.05 -5.21
CA LEU A 281 -16.62 -14.58 -4.10
C LEU A 281 -16.82 -13.06 -3.90
N PRO A 282 -16.73 -12.54 -2.66
CA PRO A 282 -16.78 -11.10 -2.43
C PRO A 282 -15.75 -10.34 -3.27
N ALA A 283 -16.11 -9.19 -3.80
CA ALA A 283 -15.21 -8.29 -4.50
C ALA A 283 -14.85 -7.12 -3.58
N TYR A 284 -13.57 -6.98 -3.26
CA TYR A 284 -13.01 -5.86 -2.50
C TYR A 284 -12.43 -4.86 -3.49
N VAL A 285 -13.06 -3.68 -3.58
CA VAL A 285 -12.70 -2.62 -4.52
C VAL A 285 -11.93 -1.52 -3.79
N CYS A 286 -10.64 -1.39 -4.10
CA CYS A 286 -9.80 -0.29 -3.66
C CYS A 286 -10.06 0.93 -4.55
N ASN A 287 -10.46 2.05 -3.95
CA ASN A 287 -10.58 3.34 -4.62
C ASN A 287 -9.32 4.16 -4.33
N ILE A 288 -8.56 4.47 -5.36
CA ILE A 288 -7.21 5.03 -5.25
C ILE A 288 -7.19 6.44 -5.80
N SER A 289 -6.56 7.35 -5.06
CA SER A 289 -6.19 8.69 -5.52
C SER A 289 -4.75 8.95 -5.09
N HIS A 290 -3.90 9.32 -6.03
CA HIS A 290 -2.48 9.55 -5.80
C HIS A 290 -2.10 10.89 -6.42
N PRO A 291 -1.23 11.72 -5.79
CA PRO A 291 -0.85 13.02 -6.34
C PRO A 291 -0.34 12.96 -7.78
N GLU A 292 0.36 11.87 -8.12
CA GLU A 292 0.92 11.61 -9.44
C GLU A 292 0.32 10.32 -10.04
N PRO A 293 -0.94 10.32 -10.53
CA PRO A 293 -1.66 9.09 -10.87
C PRO A 293 -1.08 8.36 -12.08
N LYS A 294 -0.43 9.07 -13.01
CA LYS A 294 0.23 8.46 -14.17
C LYS A 294 1.39 7.56 -13.79
N THR A 295 2.05 7.83 -12.66
CA THR A 295 3.18 7.03 -12.18
C THR A 295 2.75 5.63 -11.72
N LEU A 296 1.45 5.41 -11.49
CA LEU A 296 0.90 4.15 -10.99
C LEU A 296 0.75 3.06 -12.06
N PHE A 297 1.00 3.35 -13.33
CA PHE A 297 0.78 2.42 -14.44
C PHE A 297 2.04 2.31 -15.31
N SER A 298 2.29 1.13 -15.87
CA SER A 298 3.27 0.96 -16.95
C SER A 298 2.59 0.86 -18.32
N LEU A 299 1.32 0.46 -18.39
CA LEU A 299 0.61 0.34 -19.67
C LEU A 299 0.26 1.69 -20.27
N ALA A 300 0.67 1.92 -21.52
CA ALA A 300 0.50 3.20 -22.20
C ALA A 300 -0.98 3.65 -22.26
N GLU A 301 -1.91 2.72 -22.46
CA GLU A 301 -3.34 3.01 -22.47
C GLU A 301 -3.88 3.48 -21.11
N LYS A 302 -3.37 2.94 -20.00
CA LYS A 302 -3.76 3.32 -18.64
C LYS A 302 -3.11 4.64 -18.25
N VAL A 303 -1.84 4.85 -18.62
CA VAL A 303 -1.15 6.15 -18.47
C VAL A 303 -1.87 7.27 -19.23
N ALA A 304 -2.35 7.00 -20.45
CA ALA A 304 -3.09 7.97 -21.25
C ALA A 304 -4.46 8.32 -20.65
N ARG A 305 -5.14 7.35 -20.01
CA ARG A 305 -6.42 7.58 -19.32
C ARG A 305 -6.26 8.25 -17.96
N ALA A 306 -5.15 8.03 -17.27
CA ALA A 306 -4.89 8.62 -15.97
C ALA A 306 -4.84 10.15 -16.08
N PRO A 307 -5.53 10.89 -15.18
CA PRO A 307 -5.61 12.34 -15.28
C PRO A 307 -4.22 12.96 -15.08
N ALA A 308 -3.89 14.02 -15.82
CA ALA A 308 -2.64 14.76 -15.57
C ALA A 308 -2.66 15.46 -14.20
N GLN A 309 -3.83 15.98 -13.82
CA GLN A 309 -4.12 16.55 -12.51
C GLN A 309 -5.56 16.21 -12.13
N TRP A 310 -5.82 16.07 -10.83
CA TRP A 310 -7.17 15.83 -10.34
C TRP A 310 -8.01 17.10 -10.42
N GLN A 311 -9.20 17.03 -11.02
CA GLN A 311 -10.19 18.10 -10.91
C GLN A 311 -10.59 18.36 -9.44
N ARG A 312 -10.63 17.29 -8.64
CA ARG A 312 -10.80 17.32 -7.18
C ARG A 312 -9.91 16.29 -6.54
N ALA A 313 -8.78 16.73 -5.98
CA ALA A 313 -7.88 15.86 -5.23
C ALA A 313 -8.59 15.34 -3.96
N LYS A 314 -8.47 14.04 -3.69
CA LYS A 314 -8.90 13.49 -2.40
C LYS A 314 -7.89 13.88 -1.33
N ARG A 315 -8.38 14.45 -0.24
CA ARG A 315 -7.59 14.88 0.91
C ARG A 315 -7.82 13.92 2.07
N LEU A 316 -6.77 13.68 2.86
CA LEU A 316 -6.83 12.87 4.08
C LEU A 316 -7.46 13.70 5.21
N THR A 317 -8.74 13.99 5.05
CA THR A 317 -9.54 14.82 5.96
C THR A 317 -9.76 14.10 7.27
N VAL A 318 -9.61 14.82 8.39
CA VAL A 318 -9.98 14.34 9.72
C VAL A 318 -11.50 14.23 9.80
N SER A 319 -12.02 13.02 9.99
CA SER A 319 -13.46 12.73 10.00
C SER A 319 -14.06 12.75 11.40
N SER A 320 -13.35 12.21 12.39
CA SER A 320 -13.81 12.20 13.78
C SER A 320 -12.65 12.09 14.77
N ILE A 321 -12.92 12.54 16.01
CA ILE A 321 -12.06 12.35 17.17
C ILE A 321 -12.96 11.84 18.29
N THR A 322 -12.68 10.64 18.79
CA THR A 322 -13.52 9.99 19.82
C THR A 322 -12.65 9.44 20.95
N PRO A 323 -13.04 9.61 22.23
CA PRO A 323 -12.38 8.92 23.35
C PRO A 323 -12.38 7.41 23.13
N THR A 324 -11.36 6.71 23.64
CA THR A 324 -11.23 5.26 23.46
C THR A 324 -10.90 4.54 24.77
N ARG A 325 -9.71 4.79 25.31
CA ARG A 325 -9.18 4.11 26.49
C ARG A 325 -8.22 5.03 27.24
N LYS A 326 -7.83 4.62 28.45
CA LYS A 326 -6.62 5.11 29.10
C LYS A 326 -5.45 4.20 28.74
N ALA A 327 -4.28 4.79 28.52
CA ALA A 327 -3.06 4.04 28.25
C ALA A 327 -1.82 4.82 28.68
N LEU A 328 -0.73 4.11 28.99
CA LEU A 328 0.59 4.70 29.08
C LEU A 328 0.96 5.32 27.73
N CYS A 329 1.40 6.57 27.77
CA CYS A 329 1.74 7.33 26.58
C CYS A 329 3.16 7.88 26.65
N GLN A 330 3.72 8.15 25.48
CA GLN A 330 5.06 8.71 25.30
C GLN A 330 5.04 9.77 24.19
N CYS A 331 5.90 10.78 24.33
CA CYS A 331 6.27 11.69 23.26
C CYS A 331 7.69 11.39 22.81
N ILE A 332 7.97 11.66 21.55
CA ILE A 332 9.32 11.73 21.00
C ILE A 332 9.57 13.14 20.46
N SER A 333 10.84 13.52 20.39
CA SER A 333 11.31 14.60 19.51
C SER A 333 12.09 13.98 18.35
N VAL A 334 12.05 14.64 17.20
CA VAL A 334 12.67 14.19 15.95
C VAL A 334 13.49 15.33 15.36
N SER A 335 14.57 15.00 14.66
CA SER A 335 15.49 15.98 14.08
C SER A 335 14.92 16.72 12.87
N HIS A 336 13.83 16.21 12.26
CA HIS A 336 13.27 16.78 11.04
C HIS A 336 12.82 18.24 11.25
N PRO A 337 13.16 19.20 10.36
CA PRO A 337 12.84 20.61 10.55
C PRO A 337 11.33 20.91 10.71
N SER A 338 10.48 20.15 9.99
CA SER A 338 9.02 20.26 10.10
C SER A 338 8.45 19.63 11.37
N LYS A 339 9.28 18.93 12.16
CA LYS A 339 8.86 18.23 13.39
C LYS A 339 7.84 17.10 13.17
N LEU A 340 7.66 16.68 11.92
CA LEU A 340 6.72 15.63 11.55
C LEU A 340 7.38 14.24 11.55
N TYR A 341 6.56 13.23 11.82
CA TYR A 341 6.91 11.81 11.65
C TYR A 341 5.68 11.01 11.21
N ILE A 342 5.88 9.76 10.81
CA ILE A 342 4.83 8.87 10.31
C ILE A 342 4.44 7.86 11.38
N THR A 343 3.16 7.78 11.70
CA THR A 343 2.56 6.83 12.64
C THR A 343 1.50 5.98 11.93
N ASP A 344 0.91 5.03 12.66
CA ASP A 344 -0.14 4.08 12.28
C ASP A 344 -0.80 4.32 10.91
N GLN A 345 -0.70 3.31 10.02
CA GLN A 345 -1.35 3.34 8.71
C GLN A 345 -0.88 4.52 7.83
N ASP A 346 0.38 4.91 7.98
CA ASP A 346 1.08 5.97 7.25
C ASP A 346 0.43 7.35 7.45
N VAL A 347 -0.10 7.62 8.64
CA VAL A 347 -0.60 8.95 9.04
C VAL A 347 0.59 9.81 9.45
N VAL A 348 0.69 11.02 8.87
CA VAL A 348 1.70 12.00 9.29
C VAL A 348 1.20 12.72 10.54
N THR A 349 2.05 12.83 11.56
CA THR A 349 1.74 13.56 12.79
C THR A 349 2.91 14.41 13.24
N HIS A 350 2.71 15.24 14.26
CA HIS A 350 3.69 16.18 14.77
C HIS A 350 4.25 15.72 16.14
N ASN A 351 5.54 15.92 16.34
CA ASN A 351 6.24 15.61 17.58
C ASN A 351 6.00 16.68 18.68
N THR A 352 6.72 16.60 19.79
CA THR A 352 6.62 17.59 20.89
C THR A 352 7.39 18.88 20.61
#